data_AF-A0A4R3Q0V5-F1
#
_entry.id   AF-A0A4R3Q0V5-F1
#
_cell.length_a   1.000
_cell.length_b   1.000
_cell.length_c   1.000
_cell.angle_alpha   90.00
_cell.angle_beta   90.00
_cell.angle_gamma   90.00
#
_symmetry.space_group_name_H-M   'P 1'
#
loop_
_entity.id
_entity.type
_entity.pdbx_description
1 polymer ?
#
loop_
_entity_poly.entity_id
_entity_poly.type
_entity_poly.pdbx_seq_one_letter_code
_entity_poly.pdbx_strand_id
1 'polypeptide(L)'
;MDLADGASLELNTQTSIALRPSNGIGERIELINGEAMISRGMELAQALTVIAGDGSMSSRNARFNVSQSEPPATKKGGAFVQQKDNTMTISLRPILPLAAALTLSFASVGYSAEIFTTNGVAINGYDPVAYFTDHKPVKGSDKHTATYQGATFHFASAAHRDAFTANPGHFAPQYGGYCAFGTAQGHKASTEPQAFTVVDNKLYLNYNDSVLKTWRQDVSGYIKKADANWGKVRLQPDP
;
A
#
# COMPACT_ATOMS: atom_id res chain seq x y z
N MET A 1 -12.36 -0.30 28.37
CA MET A 1 -12.12 0.90 29.18
C MET A 1 -12.15 2.09 28.24
N ASP A 2 -12.92 3.11 28.57
CA ASP A 2 -13.00 4.34 27.77
C ASP A 2 -11.97 5.35 28.28
N LEU A 3 -11.24 5.96 27.34
CA LEU A 3 -10.22 6.98 27.58
C LEU A 3 -10.82 8.38 27.35
N ALA A 4 -10.10 9.41 27.81
CA ALA A 4 -10.62 10.78 27.93
C ALA A 4 -11.00 11.45 26.60
N ASP A 5 -10.67 10.83 25.46
CA ASP A 5 -10.80 11.41 24.13
C ASP A 5 -11.65 10.55 23.16
N GLY A 6 -12.51 9.68 23.71
CA GLY A 6 -13.43 8.84 22.94
C GLY A 6 -12.77 7.59 22.33
N ALA A 7 -11.53 7.27 22.71
CA ALA A 7 -10.99 5.94 22.51
C ALA A 7 -11.61 4.95 23.49
N SER A 8 -12.02 3.79 22.97
CA SER A 8 -12.32 2.61 23.77
C SER A 8 -11.22 1.58 23.56
N LEU A 9 -10.77 1.01 24.66
CA LEU A 9 -9.70 0.03 24.74
C LEU A 9 -10.24 -1.27 25.34
N GLU A 10 -10.19 -2.35 24.57
CA GLU A 10 -10.62 -3.67 25.02
C GLU A 10 -9.38 -4.57 25.20
N LEU A 11 -9.21 -5.09 26.42
CA LEU A 11 -8.04 -5.86 26.82
C LEU A 11 -8.36 -7.34 26.81
N ASN A 12 -7.54 -8.14 26.14
CA ASN A 12 -7.62 -9.60 26.24
C ASN A 12 -6.79 -10.11 27.43
N THR A 13 -6.92 -11.41 27.74
CA THR A 13 -6.25 -12.03 28.89
C THR A 13 -4.71 -11.91 28.82
N GLN A 14 -4.07 -11.64 29.97
CA GLN A 14 -2.62 -11.38 30.13
C GLN A 14 -2.09 -10.05 29.56
N THR A 15 -2.94 -9.03 29.42
CA THR A 15 -2.53 -7.72 28.88
C THR A 15 -2.14 -6.71 29.96
N SER A 16 -0.97 -6.07 29.82
CA SER A 16 -0.46 -4.99 30.70
C SER A 16 -0.15 -3.74 29.89
N ILE A 17 -0.65 -2.58 30.34
CA ILE A 17 -0.55 -1.29 29.63
C ILE A 17 -0.14 -0.18 30.59
N ALA A 18 0.67 0.76 30.10
CA ALA A 18 0.92 2.04 30.76
C ALA A 18 0.35 3.19 29.90
N LEU A 19 -0.47 4.03 30.53
CA LEU A 19 -0.96 5.29 29.94
C LEU A 19 -0.06 6.43 30.41
N ARG A 20 0.48 7.22 29.49
CA ARG A 20 1.28 8.41 29.83
C ARG A 20 0.70 9.65 29.15
N PRO A 21 0.51 10.76 29.89
CA PRO A 21 0.17 12.03 29.26
C PRO A 21 1.36 12.51 28.41
N SER A 22 1.11 12.90 27.16
CA SER A 22 2.14 13.48 26.30
C SER A 22 2.05 15.01 26.33
N ASN A 23 3.22 15.66 26.38
CA ASN A 23 3.38 17.12 26.46
C ASN A 23 2.98 17.81 25.14
N GLY A 24 1.70 17.73 24.77
CA GLY A 24 1.10 18.48 23.67
C GLY A 24 1.08 17.79 22.30
N ILE A 25 1.37 16.48 22.20
CA ILE A 25 1.36 15.72 20.92
C ILE A 25 0.41 14.50 21.00
N GLY A 26 -0.77 14.67 21.60
CA GLY A 26 -1.78 13.62 21.74
C GLY A 26 -1.49 12.57 22.82
N GLU A 27 -2.48 11.75 23.16
CA GLU A 27 -2.34 10.68 24.17
C GLU A 27 -1.40 9.56 23.68
N ARG A 28 -0.62 8.97 24.59
CA ARG A 28 0.33 7.88 24.30
C ARG A 28 -0.03 6.65 25.12
N ILE A 29 -0.25 5.53 24.42
CA ILE A 29 -0.57 4.23 25.01
C ILE A 29 0.62 3.30 24.76
N GLU A 30 1.22 2.78 25.83
CA GLU A 30 2.29 1.78 25.77
C GLU A 30 1.77 0.41 26.16
N LEU A 31 1.82 -0.54 25.22
CA LEU A 31 1.53 -1.95 25.46
C LEU A 31 2.81 -2.62 25.96
N ILE A 32 2.75 -3.25 27.13
CA ILE A 32 3.90 -3.87 27.80
C ILE A 32 3.94 -5.38 27.56
N ASN A 33 2.76 -6.03 27.51
CA ASN A 33 2.58 -7.44 27.16
C ASN A 33 1.11 -7.71 26.82
N GLY A 34 0.81 -8.74 26.02
CA GLY A 34 -0.55 -9.20 25.69
C GLY A 34 -1.14 -8.67 24.39
N GLU A 35 -2.47 -8.66 24.30
CA GLU A 35 -3.23 -8.21 23.13
C GLU A 35 -4.29 -7.19 23.51
N ALA A 36 -4.32 -6.06 22.79
CA ALA A 36 -5.33 -5.03 22.99
C ALA A 36 -5.96 -4.62 21.66
N MET A 37 -7.28 -4.48 21.66
CA MET A 37 -8.01 -3.85 20.57
C MET A 37 -8.30 -2.39 20.93
N ILE A 38 -7.87 -1.48 20.06
CA ILE A 38 -8.07 -0.04 20.23
C ILE A 38 -9.04 0.43 19.17
N SER A 39 -10.12 1.09 19.59
CA SER A 39 -11.11 1.70 18.69
C SER A 39 -11.35 3.15 19.10
N ARG A 40 -11.22 4.10 18.17
CA ARG A 40 -11.49 5.53 18.43
C ARG A 40 -12.45 6.11 17.39
N GLY A 41 -13.41 6.92 17.85
CA GLY A 41 -14.40 7.61 17.01
C GLY A 41 -13.80 8.74 16.16
N MET A 42 -14.50 9.11 15.09
CA MET A 42 -14.00 9.80 13.88
C MET A 42 -13.57 11.27 14.04
N GLU A 43 -13.45 11.80 15.26
CA GLU A 43 -13.51 13.25 15.45
C GLU A 43 -12.49 13.81 16.46
N LEU A 44 -11.17 13.64 16.21
CA LEU A 44 -10.17 14.52 16.84
C LEU A 44 -9.00 14.90 15.92
N ALA A 45 -8.54 16.15 16.08
CA ALA A 45 -7.56 16.83 15.22
C ALA A 45 -6.09 16.42 15.46
N GLN A 46 -5.79 15.49 16.38
CA GLN A 46 -4.43 15.09 16.75
C GLN A 46 -4.28 13.56 16.68
N ALA A 47 -3.14 13.10 16.16
CA ALA A 47 -2.90 11.67 15.91
C ALA A 47 -2.63 10.92 17.22
N LEU A 48 -3.28 9.76 17.40
CA LEU A 48 -2.99 8.83 18.48
C LEU A 48 -1.72 8.06 18.12
N THR A 49 -0.71 8.10 19.00
CA THR A 49 0.52 7.35 18.79
C THR A 49 0.60 6.18 19.78
N VAL A 50 0.64 4.97 19.25
CA VAL A 50 0.75 3.72 20.00
C VAL A 50 2.17 3.17 19.83
N ILE A 51 2.76 2.77 20.94
CA ILE A 51 4.13 2.26 20.98
C ILE A 51 4.13 0.87 21.60
N ALA A 52 4.77 -0.07 20.91
CA ALA A 52 4.89 -1.46 21.33
C ALA A 52 6.33 -1.92 21.06
N GLY A 53 7.10 -2.17 22.11
CA GLY A 53 8.55 -2.43 22.01
C GLY A 53 9.30 -1.23 21.40
N ASP A 54 10.02 -1.46 20.29
CA ASP A 54 10.72 -0.43 19.51
C ASP A 54 9.91 0.10 18.31
N GLY A 55 8.70 -0.43 18.09
CA GLY A 55 7.79 0.04 17.05
C GLY A 55 6.90 1.19 17.52
N SER A 56 6.66 2.17 16.65
CA SER A 56 5.69 3.25 16.87
C SER A 56 4.72 3.37 15.70
N MET A 57 3.43 3.49 15.98
CA MET A 57 2.40 3.72 14.99
C MET A 57 1.55 4.92 15.38
N SER A 58 1.40 5.89 14.47
CA SER A 58 0.59 7.09 14.69
C SER A 58 -0.57 7.10 13.70
N SER A 59 -1.81 7.19 14.20
CA SER A 59 -2.99 7.27 13.35
C SER A 59 -4.05 8.21 13.92
N ARG A 60 -4.75 8.91 13.03
CA ARG A 60 -5.84 9.84 13.39
C ARG A 60 -7.20 9.14 13.47
N ASN A 61 -7.39 8.04 12.76
CA ASN A 61 -8.60 7.21 12.74
C ASN A 61 -8.19 5.76 12.53
N ALA A 62 -8.32 4.88 13.54
CA ALA A 62 -7.96 3.48 13.35
C ALA A 62 -8.66 2.51 14.32
N ARG A 63 -8.91 1.29 13.81
CA ARG A 63 -9.21 0.08 14.57
C ARG A 63 -8.17 -0.97 14.23
N PHE A 64 -7.34 -1.36 15.18
CA PHE A 64 -6.26 -2.31 14.95
C PHE A 64 -6.00 -3.15 16.20
N ASN A 65 -5.51 -4.36 15.98
CA ASN A 65 -5.08 -5.27 17.03
C ASN A 65 -3.56 -5.18 17.16
N VAL A 66 -3.06 -4.96 18.37
CA VAL A 66 -1.62 -4.95 18.67
C VAL A 66 -1.33 -6.14 19.58
N SER A 67 -0.40 -7.00 19.17
CA SER A 67 0.09 -8.10 20.00
C SER A 67 1.60 -8.03 20.17
N GLN A 68 2.06 -8.26 21.40
CA GLN A 68 3.48 -8.35 21.73
C GLN A 68 3.72 -9.71 22.41
N SER A 69 4.56 -10.55 21.81
CA SER A 69 5.02 -11.81 22.40
C SER A 69 6.46 -11.68 22.90
N GLU A 70 6.78 -12.30 24.04
CA GLU A 70 8.15 -12.39 24.51
C GLU A 70 9.01 -13.20 23.52
N PRO A 71 10.20 -12.71 23.14
CA PRO A 71 11.05 -13.39 22.17
C PRO A 71 11.74 -14.62 22.80
N PRO A 72 11.97 -15.71 22.03
CA PRO A 72 12.94 -16.73 22.45
C PRO A 72 14.34 -16.09 22.51
N ALA A 73 15.14 -16.52 23.48
CA ALA A 73 16.32 -15.83 24.04
C ALA A 73 17.50 -15.49 23.09
N THR A 74 17.33 -15.45 21.76
CA THR A 74 18.40 -15.18 20.79
C THR A 74 18.04 -14.21 19.66
N LYS A 75 16.89 -13.52 19.66
CA LYS A 75 16.60 -12.43 18.71
C LYS A 75 15.82 -11.27 19.33
N LYS A 76 16.16 -10.02 18.95
CA LYS A 76 15.40 -8.81 19.31
C LYS A 76 13.96 -8.94 18.79
N GLY A 77 12.99 -8.87 19.70
CA GLY A 77 11.57 -9.04 19.40
C GLY A 77 11.03 -7.88 18.57
N GLY A 78 10.35 -8.20 17.48
CA GLY A 78 9.58 -7.25 16.66
C GLY A 78 8.09 -7.45 16.90
N ALA A 79 7.34 -6.36 17.03
CA ALA A 79 5.88 -6.40 17.09
C ALA A 79 5.30 -6.65 15.69
N PHE A 80 4.33 -7.55 15.57
CA PHE A 80 3.65 -7.85 14.31
C PHE A 80 2.24 -7.25 14.35
N VAL A 81 1.93 -6.34 13.42
CA VAL A 81 0.58 -5.81 13.22
C VAL A 81 -0.05 -6.56 12.06
N GLN A 82 -1.12 -7.31 12.32
CA GLN A 82 -1.88 -8.03 11.29
C GLN A 82 -3.27 -7.40 11.16
N GLN A 83 -3.61 -6.95 9.95
CA GLN A 83 -4.97 -6.54 9.60
C GLN A 83 -5.78 -7.78 9.20
N LYS A 84 -6.74 -8.18 10.03
CA LYS A 84 -7.65 -9.29 9.72
C LYS A 84 -8.84 -8.73 8.93
N ASP A 85 -8.82 -8.91 7.61
CA ASP A 85 -9.96 -8.58 6.76
C ASP A 85 -11.10 -9.60 6.93
N ASN A 86 -12.32 -9.08 6.81
CA ASN A 86 -13.62 -9.73 6.94
C ASN A 86 -13.73 -11.08 6.20
N THR A 87 -13.97 -12.15 6.95
CA THR A 87 -14.50 -13.40 6.37
C THR A 87 -16.03 -13.35 6.40
N MET A 88 -16.67 -13.14 5.24
CA MET A 88 -18.12 -13.34 5.10
C MET A 88 -18.38 -14.85 4.99
N THR A 89 -18.96 -15.45 6.03
CA THR A 89 -19.41 -16.85 6.01
C THR A 89 -20.79 -16.91 5.37
N ILE A 90 -20.90 -17.52 4.18
CA ILE A 90 -22.19 -17.90 3.61
C ILE A 90 -22.48 -19.32 4.07
N SER A 91 -23.41 -19.48 5.01
CA SER A 91 -23.90 -20.79 5.43
C SER A 91 -24.92 -21.33 4.43
N LEU A 92 -24.54 -22.33 3.62
CA LEU A 92 -25.50 -23.11 2.83
C LEU A 92 -26.02 -24.30 3.65
N ARG A 93 -27.35 -24.43 3.73
CA ARG A 93 -28.03 -25.62 4.27
C ARG A 93 -28.00 -26.74 3.21
N PRO A 94 -27.85 -28.02 3.59
CA PRO A 94 -27.76 -29.10 2.62
C PRO A 94 -29.17 -29.43 2.08
N ILE A 95 -29.35 -29.36 0.76
CA ILE A 95 -30.48 -29.98 0.05
C ILE A 95 -29.87 -31.00 -0.92
N LEU A 96 -30.41 -32.22 -0.90
CA LEU A 96 -29.96 -33.42 -1.64
C LEU A 96 -29.70 -33.16 -3.15
N PRO A 97 -28.80 -33.95 -3.78
CA PRO A 97 -28.23 -33.62 -5.09
C PRO A 97 -29.15 -34.03 -6.23
N LEU A 98 -29.54 -33.09 -7.09
CA LEU A 98 -29.96 -33.39 -8.45
C LEU A 98 -28.91 -32.80 -9.39
N ALA A 99 -28.11 -33.68 -9.98
CA ALA A 99 -27.02 -33.33 -10.89
C ALA A 99 -27.58 -32.69 -12.18
N ALA A 100 -27.51 -31.37 -12.27
CA ALA A 100 -27.58 -30.63 -13.52
C ALA A 100 -26.22 -29.95 -13.74
N ALA A 101 -25.44 -30.49 -14.68
CA ALA A 101 -24.15 -29.92 -15.07
C ALA A 101 -24.38 -28.58 -15.79
N LEU A 102 -24.42 -27.51 -15.01
CA LEU A 102 -24.39 -26.13 -15.52
C LEU A 102 -22.93 -25.70 -15.61
N THR A 103 -22.34 -25.80 -16.80
CA THR A 103 -21.02 -25.24 -17.08
C THR A 103 -21.10 -23.71 -16.98
N LEU A 104 -20.77 -23.17 -15.81
CA LEU A 104 -20.48 -21.74 -15.69
C LEU A 104 -19.14 -21.49 -16.39
N SER A 105 -19.21 -21.02 -17.63
CA SER A 105 -18.09 -20.33 -18.25
C SER A 105 -17.84 -19.05 -17.44
N PHE A 106 -16.86 -19.08 -16.54
CA PHE A 106 -16.28 -17.85 -16.01
C PHE A 106 -15.57 -17.15 -17.17
N ALA A 107 -16.29 -16.28 -17.87
CA ALA A 107 -15.62 -15.24 -18.62
C ALA A 107 -14.82 -14.45 -17.59
N SER A 108 -13.50 -14.62 -17.60
CA SER A 108 -12.59 -13.77 -16.86
C SER A 108 -12.87 -12.34 -17.30
N VAL A 109 -13.59 -11.59 -16.46
CA VAL A 109 -13.70 -10.14 -16.59
C VAL A 109 -12.27 -9.66 -16.54
N GLY A 110 -11.71 -9.31 -17.69
CA GLY A 110 -10.38 -8.76 -17.78
C GLY A 110 -10.37 -7.50 -16.93
N TYR A 111 -9.72 -7.56 -15.77
CA TYR A 111 -9.30 -6.34 -15.09
C TYR A 111 -8.45 -5.59 -16.12
N SER A 112 -8.91 -4.42 -16.55
CA SER A 112 -8.05 -3.50 -17.30
C SER A 112 -6.78 -3.36 -16.47
N ALA A 113 -5.64 -3.77 -17.03
CA ALA A 113 -4.38 -3.74 -16.30
C ALA A 113 -4.18 -2.31 -15.80
N GLU A 114 -4.21 -2.13 -14.48
CA GLU A 114 -4.02 -0.81 -13.89
C GLU A 114 -2.57 -0.33 -14.06
N ILE A 115 -1.65 -1.23 -14.44
CA ILE A 115 -0.21 -1.00 -14.53
C ILE A 115 0.25 -1.06 -16.00
N PHE A 116 1.03 -0.07 -16.42
CA PHE A 116 1.75 -0.07 -17.69
C PHE A 116 2.77 -1.22 -17.73
N THR A 117 2.60 -2.11 -18.72
CA THR A 117 3.50 -3.23 -18.93
C THR A 117 4.07 -3.26 -20.34
N THR A 118 5.25 -3.86 -20.49
CA THR A 118 5.79 -4.29 -21.77
C THR A 118 6.01 -5.79 -21.68
N ASN A 119 5.32 -6.56 -22.54
CA ASN A 119 5.31 -8.03 -22.50
C ASN A 119 4.96 -8.60 -21.10
N GLY A 120 4.01 -7.98 -20.40
CA GLY A 120 3.57 -8.40 -19.05
C GLY A 120 4.49 -7.98 -17.89
N VAL A 121 5.60 -7.29 -18.18
CA VAL A 121 6.54 -6.78 -17.18
C VAL A 121 6.27 -5.30 -16.91
N ALA A 122 6.06 -4.95 -15.64
CA ALA A 122 5.80 -3.59 -15.19
C ALA A 122 6.99 -2.67 -15.45
N ILE A 123 6.72 -1.39 -15.76
CA ILE A 123 7.71 -0.30 -15.81
C ILE A 123 9.01 -0.65 -16.56
N ASN A 124 8.87 -1.37 -17.68
CA ASN A 124 9.97 -1.84 -18.51
C ASN A 124 10.99 -2.72 -17.77
N GLY A 125 10.60 -3.39 -16.69
CA GLY A 125 11.44 -4.28 -15.89
C GLY A 125 12.46 -3.56 -15.01
N TYR A 126 12.20 -2.31 -14.65
CA TYR A 126 12.99 -1.57 -13.66
C TYR A 126 12.43 -1.77 -12.26
N ASP A 127 13.28 -1.63 -11.27
CA ASP A 127 12.95 -1.82 -9.87
C ASP A 127 12.23 -0.59 -9.30
N PRO A 128 10.96 -0.70 -8.87
CA PRO A 128 10.21 0.43 -8.31
C PRO A 128 10.77 0.92 -6.96
N VAL A 129 11.40 0.05 -6.17
CA VAL A 129 11.96 0.39 -4.85
C VAL A 129 13.24 1.20 -5.00
N ALA A 130 14.03 0.94 -6.05
CA ALA A 130 15.28 1.64 -6.30
C ALA A 130 15.09 3.16 -6.52
N TYR A 131 13.95 3.61 -7.04
CA TYR A 131 13.67 5.05 -7.18
C TYR A 131 13.61 5.79 -5.84
N PHE A 132 13.24 5.10 -4.76
CA PHE A 132 13.12 5.66 -3.42
C PHE A 132 14.39 5.48 -2.58
N THR A 133 15.05 4.33 -2.75
CA THR A 133 16.20 3.92 -1.91
C THR A 133 17.54 4.29 -2.54
N ASP A 134 17.69 4.06 -3.84
CA ASP A 134 18.92 4.35 -4.60
C ASP A 134 18.86 5.69 -5.34
N HIS A 135 17.70 6.34 -5.35
CA HIS A 135 17.40 7.59 -6.04
C HIS A 135 17.74 7.58 -7.53
N LYS A 136 17.68 6.40 -8.15
CA LYS A 136 17.94 6.20 -9.57
C LYS A 136 17.19 4.97 -10.09
N PRO A 137 16.89 4.92 -11.40
CA PRO A 137 16.36 3.72 -12.02
C PRO A 137 17.44 2.62 -12.02
N VAL A 138 17.10 1.47 -11.46
CA VAL A 138 17.93 0.27 -11.50
C VAL A 138 17.16 -0.83 -12.22
N LYS A 139 17.81 -1.48 -13.18
CA LYS A 139 17.20 -2.60 -13.91
C LYS A 139 17.00 -3.77 -12.96
N GLY A 140 15.77 -4.29 -12.89
CA GLY A 140 15.48 -5.49 -12.12
C GLY A 140 15.85 -6.77 -12.87
N SER A 141 15.86 -7.89 -12.14
CA SER A 141 16.10 -9.22 -12.68
C SER A 141 14.84 -10.07 -12.60
N ASP A 142 14.65 -10.95 -13.59
CA ASP A 142 13.69 -12.05 -13.59
C ASP A 142 13.87 -13.07 -12.44
N LYS A 143 15.03 -13.05 -11.76
CA LYS A 143 15.28 -13.84 -10.54
C LYS A 143 14.58 -13.30 -9.30
N HIS A 144 14.16 -12.04 -9.32
CA HIS A 144 13.53 -11.36 -8.20
C HIS A 144 12.27 -10.67 -8.71
N THR A 145 11.13 -11.35 -8.58
CA THR A 145 9.86 -10.89 -9.13
C THR A 145 8.75 -10.92 -8.09
N ALA A 146 7.74 -10.06 -8.29
CA ALA A 146 6.47 -10.11 -7.56
C ALA A 146 5.34 -9.65 -8.49
N THR A 147 4.15 -10.22 -8.32
CA THR A 147 2.97 -9.80 -9.07
C THR A 147 2.15 -8.81 -8.25
N TYR A 148 1.76 -7.70 -8.88
CA TYR A 148 0.86 -6.71 -8.28
C TYR A 148 -0.03 -6.10 -9.35
N GLN A 149 -1.33 -6.04 -9.07
CA GLN A 149 -2.36 -5.53 -10.00
C GLN A 149 -2.27 -6.11 -11.42
N GLY A 150 -1.98 -7.41 -11.52
CA GLY A 150 -1.89 -8.12 -12.81
C GLY A 150 -0.59 -7.92 -13.58
N ALA A 151 0.38 -7.16 -13.06
CA ALA A 151 1.69 -6.97 -13.69
C ALA A 151 2.81 -7.66 -12.89
N THR A 152 3.84 -8.12 -13.61
CA THR A 152 5.04 -8.67 -12.99
C THR A 152 6.09 -7.57 -12.80
N PHE A 153 6.44 -7.27 -11.56
CA PHE A 153 7.52 -6.34 -11.22
C PHE A 153 8.84 -7.11 -11.08
N HIS A 154 9.92 -6.52 -11.56
CA HIS A 154 11.28 -7.04 -11.41
C HIS A 154 12.05 -6.19 -10.41
N PHE A 155 12.93 -6.81 -9.64
CA PHE A 155 13.71 -6.14 -8.59
C PHE A 155 15.20 -6.40 -8.77
N ALA A 156 16.01 -5.42 -8.38
CA ALA A 156 17.46 -5.52 -8.40
C ALA A 156 18.00 -6.48 -7.33
N SER A 157 17.21 -6.72 -6.28
CA SER A 157 17.55 -7.62 -5.18
C SER A 157 16.31 -8.30 -4.57
N ALA A 158 16.54 -9.39 -3.85
CA ALA A 158 15.52 -10.03 -3.02
C ALA A 158 14.95 -9.07 -1.97
N ALA A 159 15.80 -8.24 -1.35
CA ALA A 159 15.38 -7.26 -0.34
C ALA A 159 14.41 -6.22 -0.91
N HIS A 160 14.63 -5.74 -2.14
CA HIS A 160 13.73 -4.80 -2.80
C HIS A 160 12.38 -5.46 -3.13
N ARG A 161 12.37 -6.69 -3.64
CA ARG A 161 11.14 -7.46 -3.83
C ARG A 161 10.35 -7.56 -2.52
N ASP A 162 11.02 -7.95 -1.43
CA ASP A 162 10.37 -8.17 -0.14
C ASP A 162 9.82 -6.84 0.43
N ALA A 163 10.55 -5.73 0.27
CA ALA A 163 10.07 -4.40 0.62
C ALA A 163 8.83 -3.99 -0.20
N PHE A 164 8.83 -4.24 -1.51
CA PHE A 164 7.68 -3.98 -2.37
C PHE A 164 6.48 -4.83 -1.97
N THR A 165 6.65 -6.13 -1.74
CA THR A 165 5.55 -7.01 -1.34
C THR A 165 4.95 -6.61 0.01
N ALA A 166 5.75 -6.09 0.93
CA ALA A 166 5.27 -5.60 2.22
C ALA A 166 4.43 -4.32 2.12
N ASN A 167 4.75 -3.43 1.16
CA ASN A 167 4.00 -2.18 0.96
C ASN A 167 3.97 -1.75 -0.51
N PRO A 168 3.20 -2.45 -1.37
CA PRO A 168 3.23 -2.20 -2.80
C PRO A 168 2.66 -0.83 -3.15
N GLY A 169 1.68 -0.33 -2.38
CA GLY A 169 1.07 1.00 -2.62
C GLY A 169 2.04 2.18 -2.41
N HIS A 170 3.10 2.00 -1.61
CA HIS A 170 4.14 3.01 -1.45
C HIS A 170 5.09 3.08 -2.65
N PHE A 171 5.49 1.91 -3.17
CA PHE A 171 6.53 1.82 -4.21
C PHE A 171 5.97 1.80 -5.63
N ALA A 172 4.73 1.35 -5.82
CA ALA A 172 4.10 1.34 -7.14
C ALA A 172 4.03 2.76 -7.73
N PRO A 173 4.30 2.91 -9.03
CA PRO A 173 4.22 4.20 -9.69
C PRO A 173 2.78 4.71 -9.70
N GLN A 174 2.62 6.02 -9.57
CA GLN A 174 1.33 6.68 -9.76
C GLN A 174 0.85 6.50 -11.19
N TYR A 175 -0.48 6.54 -11.34
CA TYR A 175 -1.15 6.35 -12.63
C TYR A 175 -0.70 5.09 -13.34
N GLY A 176 -0.50 4.00 -12.59
CA GLY A 176 -0.11 2.72 -13.16
C GLY A 176 1.30 2.65 -13.75
N GLY A 177 2.11 3.72 -13.65
CA GLY A 177 3.35 3.82 -14.41
C GLY A 177 3.17 4.23 -15.88
N TYR A 178 1.96 4.63 -16.28
CA TYR A 178 1.78 5.44 -17.49
C TYR A 178 2.32 6.86 -17.28
N CYS A 179 2.53 7.58 -18.37
CA CYS A 179 3.08 8.94 -18.31
C CYS A 179 2.19 9.85 -17.44
N ALA A 180 2.75 10.39 -16.36
CA ALA A 180 2.03 11.28 -15.44
C ALA A 180 1.59 12.57 -16.15
N PHE A 181 2.43 13.11 -17.03
CA PHE A 181 2.06 14.25 -17.87
C PHE A 181 0.98 13.88 -18.89
N GLY A 182 1.07 12.70 -19.54
CA GLY A 182 0.02 12.22 -20.45
C GLY A 182 -1.32 12.09 -19.73
N THR A 183 -1.30 11.56 -18.51
CA THR A 183 -2.48 11.46 -17.64
C THR A 183 -3.03 12.86 -17.30
N ALA A 184 -2.17 13.83 -17.00
CA ALA A 184 -2.57 15.23 -16.83
C ALA A 184 -3.20 15.84 -18.10
N GLN A 185 -2.83 15.35 -19.28
CA GLN A 185 -3.40 15.69 -20.58
C GLN A 185 -4.58 14.78 -20.99
N GLY A 186 -5.02 13.88 -20.10
CA GLY A 186 -6.21 13.06 -20.31
C GLY A 186 -6.00 11.81 -21.17
N HIS A 187 -4.77 11.31 -21.33
CA HIS A 187 -4.51 10.08 -22.08
C HIS A 187 -3.44 9.17 -21.47
N LYS A 188 -3.50 7.87 -21.77
CA LYS A 188 -2.40 6.93 -21.51
C LYS A 188 -1.25 7.16 -22.49
N ALA A 189 -0.03 7.10 -22.00
CA ALA A 189 1.18 7.02 -22.82
C ALA A 189 2.22 6.16 -22.11
N SER A 190 3.10 5.51 -22.87
CA SER A 190 4.22 4.72 -22.35
C SER A 190 5.19 5.61 -21.56
N THR A 191 6.16 4.98 -20.89
CA THR A 191 7.13 5.68 -20.06
C THR A 191 8.54 5.17 -20.25
N GLU A 192 9.50 6.06 -20.01
CA GLU A 192 10.92 5.74 -19.92
C GLU A 192 11.35 5.72 -18.44
N PRO A 193 12.08 4.68 -17.99
CA PRO A 193 12.52 4.56 -16.60
C PRO A 193 13.39 5.72 -16.11
N GLN A 194 14.13 6.37 -17.01
CA GLN A 194 14.99 7.52 -16.67
C GLN A 194 14.18 8.82 -16.46
N ALA A 195 12.97 8.89 -17.03
CA ALA A 195 12.14 10.07 -17.00
C ALA A 195 11.22 10.08 -15.77
N PHE A 196 11.80 10.18 -14.57
CA PHE A 196 11.06 10.07 -13.32
C PHE A 196 11.16 11.29 -12.40
N THR A 197 10.20 11.38 -11.47
CA THR A 197 10.28 12.20 -10.27
C THR A 197 9.70 11.43 -9.08
N VAL A 198 10.25 11.67 -7.88
CA VAL A 198 9.63 11.24 -6.63
C VAL A 198 9.21 12.50 -5.87
N VAL A 199 7.91 12.65 -5.62
CA VAL A 199 7.32 13.81 -4.94
C VAL A 199 6.34 13.31 -3.90
N ASP A 200 6.40 13.87 -2.69
CA ASP A 200 5.56 13.47 -1.55
C ASP A 200 5.50 11.96 -1.35
N ASN A 201 6.68 11.33 -1.46
CA ASN A 201 6.85 9.89 -1.30
C ASN A 201 6.08 9.02 -2.31
N LYS A 202 5.83 9.57 -3.52
CA LYS A 202 5.18 8.89 -4.64
C LYS A 202 6.04 8.98 -5.91
N LEU A 203 6.10 7.88 -6.66
CA LEU A 203 6.84 7.77 -7.92
C LEU A 203 5.97 8.18 -9.11
N TYR A 204 6.48 9.07 -9.94
CA TYR A 204 5.87 9.51 -11.20
C TYR A 204 6.82 9.25 -12.35
N LEU A 205 6.34 8.60 -13.41
CA LEU A 205 7.08 8.31 -14.63
C LEU A 205 6.55 9.15 -15.79
N ASN A 206 7.42 9.49 -16.74
CA ASN A 206 7.09 10.28 -17.92
C ASN A 206 7.53 9.56 -19.21
N TYR A 207 6.96 10.00 -20.32
CA TYR A 207 7.19 9.40 -21.64
C TYR A 207 8.65 9.42 -22.06
N ASN A 208 9.34 10.55 -21.85
CA ASN A 208 10.76 10.73 -22.11
C ASN A 208 11.30 11.98 -21.39
N ASP A 209 12.59 12.26 -21.53
CA ASP A 209 13.26 13.42 -20.93
C ASP A 209 12.68 14.78 -21.34
N SER A 210 12.17 14.90 -22.57
CA SER A 210 11.54 16.15 -23.04
C SER A 210 10.23 16.41 -22.30
N VAL A 211 9.39 15.38 -22.17
CA VAL A 211 8.14 15.45 -21.40
C VAL A 211 8.42 15.63 -19.91
N LEU A 212 9.48 15.03 -19.37
CA LEU A 212 9.94 15.25 -18.00
C LEU A 212 10.29 16.73 -17.75
N LYS A 213 10.97 17.40 -18.69
CA LYS A 213 11.25 18.83 -18.59
C LYS A 213 9.97 19.65 -18.50
N THR A 214 8.97 19.34 -19.31
CA THR A 214 7.64 19.99 -19.23
C THR A 214 6.96 19.69 -17.89
N TRP A 215 6.93 18.43 -17.46
CA TRP A 215 6.38 18.03 -16.16
C TRP A 215 6.99 18.82 -14.99
N ARG A 216 8.31 19.01 -15.00
CA ARG A 216 9.05 19.75 -13.97
C ARG A 216 8.73 21.24 -13.91
N GLN A 217 8.07 21.82 -14.91
CA GLN A 217 7.67 23.23 -14.89
C GLN A 217 6.52 23.51 -13.91
N ASP A 218 5.63 22.54 -13.68
CA ASP A 218 4.50 22.68 -12.76
C ASP A 218 4.03 21.30 -12.23
N VAL A 219 4.93 20.60 -11.54
CA VAL A 219 4.67 19.24 -11.03
C VAL A 219 3.37 19.20 -10.23
N SER A 220 3.16 20.15 -9.32
CA SER A 220 1.96 20.19 -8.47
C SER A 220 0.66 20.40 -9.26
N GLY A 221 0.68 21.27 -10.28
CA GLY A 221 -0.49 21.51 -11.12
C GLY A 221 -0.78 20.33 -12.04
N TYR A 222 0.26 19.65 -12.56
CA TYR A 222 0.07 18.45 -13.35
C TYR A 222 -0.40 17.25 -12.53
N ILE A 223 0.06 17.07 -11.29
CA ILE A 223 -0.47 16.04 -10.37
C ILE A 223 -1.98 16.27 -10.17
N LYS A 224 -2.40 17.49 -9.82
CA LYS A 224 -3.83 17.82 -9.64
C LYS A 224 -4.68 17.48 -10.87
N LYS A 225 -4.18 17.79 -12.07
CA LYS A 225 -4.85 17.47 -13.34
C LYS A 225 -4.89 15.96 -13.59
N ALA A 226 -3.77 15.27 -13.36
CA ALA A 226 -3.69 13.83 -13.55
C ALA A 226 -4.61 13.08 -12.59
N ASP A 227 -4.68 13.47 -11.32
CA ASP A 227 -5.61 12.91 -10.33
C ASP A 227 -7.08 13.08 -10.77
N ALA A 228 -7.45 14.27 -11.25
CA ALA A 228 -8.79 14.53 -11.77
C ALA A 228 -9.12 13.71 -13.03
N ASN A 229 -8.12 13.43 -13.88
CA ASN A 229 -8.31 12.69 -15.12
C ASN A 229 -8.24 11.17 -14.94
N TRP A 230 -7.55 10.68 -13.91
CA TRP A 230 -7.17 9.27 -13.78
C TRP A 230 -8.37 8.32 -13.86
N GLY A 231 -9.49 8.68 -13.24
CA GLY A 231 -10.72 7.88 -13.26
C GLY A 231 -11.21 7.53 -14.67
N LYS A 232 -10.98 8.42 -15.65
CA LYS A 232 -11.29 8.22 -17.07
C LYS A 232 -10.12 7.61 -17.83
N VAL A 233 -8.90 8.10 -17.58
CA VAL A 233 -7.69 7.66 -18.30
C VAL A 233 -7.41 6.18 -18.08
N ARG A 234 -7.60 5.65 -16.86
CA ARG A 234 -7.37 4.23 -16.57
C ARG A 234 -8.21 3.26 -17.40
N LEU A 235 -9.35 3.72 -17.91
CA LEU A 235 -10.27 2.92 -18.74
C LEU A 235 -9.94 2.96 -20.23
N GLN A 236 -8.99 3.79 -20.65
CA GLN A 236 -8.56 3.86 -22.04
C GLN A 236 -7.75 2.62 -22.43
N PRO A 237 -7.74 2.25 -23.72
CA PRO A 237 -6.85 1.21 -24.21
C PRO A 237 -5.38 1.61 -24.00
N ASP A 238 -4.52 0.60 -23.93
CA ASP A 238 -3.08 0.82 -23.86
C ASP A 238 -2.55 1.43 -25.18
N PRO A 239 -1.51 2.29 -25.09
CA PRO A 239 -0.93 2.98 -26.24
C PRO A 239 -0.13 2.06 -27.18
#